data_AF-A0A6A3MPU7-F1
#
_entry.id   AF-A0A6A3MPU7-F1
#
_cell.length_a   1.000
_cell.length_b   1.000
_cell.length_c   1.000
_cell.angle_alpha   90.00
_cell.angle_beta   90.00
_cell.angle_gamma   90.00
#
_symmetry.space_group_name_H-M   'P 1'
#
loop_
_entity.id
_entity.type
_entity.pdbx_description
1 polymer ?
#
loop_
_entity_poly.entity_id
_entity_poly.type
_entity_poly.pdbx_seq_one_letter_code
_entity_poly.pdbx_strand_id
1 'polypeptide(L)'
;MVATNPSCVGPHFTEEVMYKVVDGIEAASGNLLQIVNFNIQQRQYVVAGENVNLETLSLALAAFKTVKSTAPEEVEKVIAESLAQARARKEKCEQSGRPFTLSRGLATTPLDGIDVPFHSRELLGDVPSFRALLRTKFDPQMLERQLPLLVNRYIPNLVATPFSPERSYFEVYQATRPFLAEVLDPMQLQLTTKAQLAHLLVVELLAYQFAVPVQWIKTQVLLFS
;
A
#
# COMPACT_ATOMS: atom_id res chain seq x y z
N MET A 1 11.82 2.97 -1.79
CA MET A 1 10.73 2.09 -2.33
C MET A 1 11.23 1.34 -3.57
N VAL A 2 10.61 0.22 -3.95
CA VAL A 2 10.96 -0.53 -5.19
C VAL A 2 9.71 -0.90 -5.98
N ALA A 3 9.79 -0.82 -7.31
CA ALA A 3 8.83 -1.49 -8.19
C ALA A 3 9.18 -2.98 -8.29
N THR A 4 8.16 -3.84 -8.25
CA THR A 4 8.32 -5.31 -8.26
C THR A 4 7.48 -5.94 -9.37
N ASN A 5 8.06 -6.91 -10.07
CA ASN A 5 7.40 -7.68 -11.12
C ASN A 5 7.56 -9.19 -10.88
N PRO A 6 6.54 -9.86 -10.30
CA PRO A 6 6.54 -11.31 -10.05
C PRO A 6 6.81 -12.16 -11.30
N SER A 7 6.30 -11.74 -12.47
CA SER A 7 6.46 -12.51 -13.72
C SER A 7 7.92 -12.68 -14.17
N CYS A 8 8.85 -11.85 -13.68
CA CYS A 8 10.29 -12.02 -13.95
C CYS A 8 10.89 -13.27 -13.25
N VAL A 9 10.27 -13.73 -12.15
CA VAL A 9 10.75 -14.88 -11.38
C VAL A 9 10.45 -16.17 -12.14
N GLY A 10 9.19 -16.42 -12.49
CA GLY A 10 8.82 -17.58 -13.29
C GLY A 10 7.34 -17.93 -13.14
N PRO A 11 6.82 -18.86 -13.96
CA PRO A 11 5.40 -19.22 -13.96
C PRO A 11 4.93 -19.88 -12.65
N HIS A 12 5.86 -20.46 -11.87
CA HIS A 12 5.56 -21.04 -10.56
C HIS A 12 5.40 -20.00 -9.44
N PHE A 13 5.83 -18.75 -9.67
CA PHE A 13 5.82 -17.70 -8.67
C PHE A 13 4.68 -16.71 -8.91
N THR A 14 3.58 -16.89 -8.20
CA THR A 14 2.38 -16.05 -8.33
C THR A 14 2.45 -14.83 -7.40
N GLU A 15 1.58 -13.83 -7.65
CA GLU A 15 1.41 -12.69 -6.73
C GLU A 15 1.03 -13.10 -5.30
N GLU A 16 0.29 -14.18 -5.11
CA GLU A 16 -0.01 -14.70 -3.76
C GLU A 16 1.26 -15.15 -3.03
N VAL A 17 2.20 -15.78 -3.74
CA VAL A 17 3.50 -16.14 -3.18
C VAL A 17 4.30 -14.87 -2.89
N MET A 18 4.27 -13.87 -3.77
CA MET A 18 4.90 -12.58 -3.52
C MET A 18 4.35 -11.91 -2.25
N TYR A 19 3.02 -11.95 -2.03
CA TYR A 19 2.38 -11.38 -0.85
C TYR A 19 2.91 -12.05 0.42
N LYS A 20 2.95 -13.40 0.44
CA LYS A 20 3.52 -14.18 1.55
C LYS A 20 5.00 -13.86 1.80
N VAL A 21 5.79 -13.65 0.74
CA VAL A 21 7.21 -13.28 0.87
C VAL A 21 7.34 -11.89 1.50
N VAL A 22 6.56 -10.91 1.06
CA VAL A 22 6.58 -9.55 1.65
C VAL A 22 6.18 -9.58 3.13
N ASP A 23 5.06 -10.22 3.45
CA ASP A 23 4.56 -10.34 4.83
C ASP A 23 5.55 -11.11 5.72
N GLY A 24 6.15 -12.18 5.19
CA GLY A 24 7.13 -12.99 5.91
C GLY A 24 8.44 -12.25 6.18
N ILE A 25 8.93 -11.42 5.25
CA ILE A 25 10.13 -10.59 5.47
C ILE A 25 9.87 -9.57 6.57
N GLU A 26 8.71 -8.89 6.52
CA GLU A 26 8.32 -7.92 7.54
C GLU A 26 8.22 -8.57 8.93
N ALA A 27 7.57 -9.74 9.02
CA ALA A 27 7.47 -10.50 10.26
C ALA A 27 8.84 -10.95 10.79
N ALA A 28 9.74 -11.40 9.91
CA ALA A 28 11.07 -11.88 10.30
C ALA A 28 12.03 -10.77 10.72
N SER A 29 11.91 -9.58 10.12
CA SER A 29 12.81 -8.47 10.41
C SER A 29 12.29 -7.51 11.48
N GLY A 30 10.98 -7.46 11.69
CA GLY A 30 10.30 -6.51 12.58
C GLY A 30 10.24 -5.07 12.04
N ASN A 31 10.70 -4.84 10.81
CA ASN A 31 10.72 -3.52 10.17
C ASN A 31 9.75 -3.49 8.99
N LEU A 32 9.30 -2.29 8.61
CA LEU A 32 8.34 -2.10 7.52
C LEU A 32 8.77 -2.80 6.22
N LEU A 33 7.86 -3.59 5.66
CA LEU A 33 7.85 -3.96 4.25
C LEU A 33 6.41 -4.24 3.82
N GLN A 34 5.91 -3.43 2.89
CA GLN A 34 4.50 -3.45 2.53
C GLN A 34 4.31 -3.18 1.03
N ILE A 35 3.41 -3.93 0.40
CA ILE A 35 2.95 -3.59 -0.94
C ILE A 35 2.01 -2.39 -0.84
N VAL A 36 2.39 -1.31 -1.49
CA VAL A 36 1.70 -0.02 -1.41
C VAL A 36 0.96 0.35 -2.69
N ASN A 37 1.34 -0.22 -3.83
CA ASN A 37 0.60 -0.06 -5.07
C ASN A 37 0.37 -1.40 -5.75
N PHE A 38 -0.91 -1.75 -5.93
CA PHE A 38 -1.37 -2.90 -6.68
C PHE A 38 -1.70 -2.45 -8.11
N ASN A 39 -0.69 -2.29 -8.98
CA ASN A 39 -0.86 -1.62 -10.28
C ASN A 39 -1.38 -2.55 -11.38
N ILE A 40 -0.69 -3.66 -11.65
CA ILE A 40 -1.08 -4.61 -12.71
C ILE A 40 -0.93 -6.02 -12.16
N GLN A 41 -2.01 -6.79 -12.24
CA GLN A 41 -2.06 -8.16 -11.75
C GLN A 41 -0.92 -9.00 -12.35
N GLN A 42 -0.23 -9.76 -11.50
CA GLN A 42 0.97 -10.58 -11.80
C GLN A 42 2.17 -9.85 -12.44
N ARG A 43 2.12 -8.52 -12.64
CA ARG A 43 3.12 -7.82 -13.45
C ARG A 43 3.74 -6.60 -12.78
N GLN A 44 2.97 -5.80 -12.07
CA GLN A 44 3.47 -4.52 -11.57
C GLN A 44 2.92 -4.21 -10.20
N TYR A 45 3.83 -4.15 -9.25
CA TYR A 45 3.60 -3.80 -7.86
C TYR A 45 4.62 -2.75 -7.42
N VAL A 46 4.32 -2.02 -6.34
CA VAL A 46 5.31 -1.19 -5.66
C VAL A 46 5.34 -1.60 -4.19
N VAL A 47 6.55 -1.81 -3.67
CA VAL A 47 6.80 -2.18 -2.28
C VAL A 47 7.56 -1.05 -1.59
N ALA A 48 7.06 -0.62 -0.45
CA ALA A 48 7.69 0.34 0.45
C ALA A 48 8.21 -0.37 1.69
N GLY A 49 9.31 0.09 2.26
CA GLY A 49 9.92 -0.55 3.42
C GLY A 49 11.31 -0.02 3.72
N GLU A 50 11.92 -0.55 4.78
CA GLU A 50 13.31 -0.27 5.12
C GLU A 50 14.25 -0.82 4.02
N ASN A 51 15.39 -0.17 3.80
CA ASN A 51 16.34 -0.58 2.78
C ASN A 51 16.81 -2.04 2.94
N VAL A 52 17.01 -2.53 4.18
CA VAL A 52 17.38 -3.94 4.40
C VAL A 52 16.29 -4.88 3.92
N ASN A 53 15.02 -4.57 4.20
CA ASN A 53 13.90 -5.40 3.76
C ASN A 53 13.69 -5.34 2.24
N LEU A 54 13.88 -4.17 1.63
CA LEU A 54 13.80 -4.02 0.18
C LEU A 54 14.91 -4.80 -0.54
N GLU A 55 16.13 -4.82 0.03
CA GLU A 55 17.21 -5.67 -0.45
C GLU A 55 16.90 -7.15 -0.24
N THR A 56 16.37 -7.51 0.93
CA THR A 56 15.95 -8.88 1.25
C THR A 56 14.94 -9.40 0.24
N LEU A 57 13.94 -8.58 -0.12
CA LEU A 57 12.97 -8.91 -1.17
C LEU A 57 13.66 -9.14 -2.52
N SER A 58 14.60 -8.27 -2.89
CA SER A 58 15.38 -8.42 -4.12
C SER A 58 16.12 -9.76 -4.20
N LEU A 59 16.79 -10.14 -3.11
CA LEU A 59 17.53 -11.40 -2.98
C LEU A 59 16.59 -12.62 -2.98
N ALA A 60 15.49 -12.55 -2.22
CA ALA A 60 14.51 -13.63 -2.16
C ALA A 60 13.89 -13.92 -3.53
N LEU A 61 13.48 -12.88 -4.27
CA LEU A 61 12.92 -13.05 -5.62
C LEU A 61 13.95 -13.60 -6.62
N ALA A 62 15.24 -13.28 -6.44
CA ALA A 62 16.31 -13.91 -7.21
C ALA A 62 16.49 -15.38 -6.86
N ALA A 63 16.39 -15.75 -5.57
CA ALA A 63 16.47 -17.15 -5.13
C ALA A 63 15.30 -18.00 -5.67
N PHE A 64 14.07 -17.48 -5.68
CA PHE A 64 12.93 -18.17 -6.28
C PHE A 64 13.02 -18.37 -7.80
N LYS A 65 14.03 -17.77 -8.47
CA LYS A 65 14.32 -18.10 -9.87
C LYS A 65 14.82 -19.54 -10.01
N THR A 66 15.58 -20.01 -9.04
CA THR A 66 16.16 -21.36 -9.01
C THR A 66 15.32 -22.30 -8.15
N VAL A 67 14.83 -21.81 -7.01
CA VAL A 67 13.94 -22.55 -6.10
C VAL A 67 12.52 -22.54 -6.66
N LYS A 68 12.06 -23.70 -7.15
CA LYS A 68 10.72 -23.83 -7.75
C LYS A 68 9.62 -24.14 -6.74
N SER A 69 9.98 -24.61 -5.55
CA SER A 69 9.02 -24.89 -4.48
C SER A 69 8.58 -23.57 -3.85
N THR A 70 7.28 -23.40 -3.69
CA THR A 70 6.66 -22.27 -2.97
C THR A 70 5.92 -22.75 -1.72
N ALA A 71 6.32 -23.91 -1.20
CA ALA A 71 5.84 -24.43 0.06
C ALA A 71 6.22 -23.47 1.21
N PRO A 72 5.39 -23.35 2.27
CA PRO A 72 5.65 -22.42 3.37
C PRO A 72 7.05 -22.54 3.97
N GLU A 73 7.53 -23.77 4.19
CA GLU A 73 8.85 -24.03 4.79
C GLU A 73 9.99 -23.54 3.89
N GLU A 74 9.83 -23.70 2.58
CA GLU A 74 10.81 -23.21 1.60
C GLU A 74 10.79 -21.68 1.53
N VAL A 75 9.60 -21.07 1.63
CA VAL A 75 9.46 -19.62 1.65
C VAL A 75 10.13 -19.02 2.87
N GLU A 76 9.88 -19.57 4.05
CA GLU A 76 10.53 -19.14 5.30
C GLU A 76 12.05 -19.28 5.25
N LYS A 77 12.54 -20.39 4.70
CA LYS A 77 13.98 -20.61 4.51
C LYS A 77 14.60 -19.57 3.59
N VAL A 78 14.02 -19.33 2.42
CA VAL A 78 14.50 -18.33 1.45
C VAL A 78 14.51 -16.93 2.07
N ILE A 79 13.49 -16.58 2.86
CA ILE A 79 13.41 -15.30 3.57
C ILE A 79 14.55 -15.18 4.59
N ALA A 80 14.77 -16.19 5.43
CA ALA A 80 15.81 -16.17 6.45
C ALA A 80 17.21 -16.03 5.85
N GLU A 81 17.51 -16.80 4.80
CA GLU A 81 18.80 -16.74 4.09
C GLU A 81 19.00 -15.37 3.43
N SER A 82 17.97 -14.84 2.77
CA SER A 82 18.02 -13.53 2.09
C SER A 82 18.19 -12.38 3.08
N LEU A 83 17.54 -12.45 4.24
CA LEU A 83 17.61 -11.43 5.28
C LEU A 83 19.01 -11.40 5.92
N ALA A 84 19.61 -12.56 6.17
CA ALA A 84 20.97 -12.66 6.66
C ALA A 84 21.97 -12.04 5.66
N GLN A 85 21.81 -12.32 4.36
CA GLN A 85 22.64 -11.73 3.31
C GLN A 85 22.49 -10.20 3.22
N ALA A 86 21.26 -9.68 3.28
CA ALA A 86 21.00 -8.25 3.24
C ALA A 86 21.62 -7.51 4.45
N ARG A 87 21.50 -8.08 5.66
CA ARG A 87 22.14 -7.54 6.88
C ARG A 87 23.66 -7.54 6.79
N ALA A 88 24.26 -8.66 6.36
CA ALA A 88 25.71 -8.74 6.17
C ALA A 88 26.22 -7.72 5.12
N ARG A 89 25.44 -7.46 4.06
CA ARG A 89 25.76 -6.41 3.08
C ARG A 89 25.70 -5.02 3.72
N LYS A 90 24.70 -4.73 4.54
CA LYS A 90 24.57 -3.45 5.27
C LYS A 90 25.74 -3.22 6.21
N GLU A 91 26.08 -4.23 7.02
CA GLU A 91 27.24 -4.17 7.94
C GLU A 91 28.55 -3.90 7.18
N LYS A 92 28.76 -4.57 6.03
CA LYS A 92 29.94 -4.34 5.18
C LYS A 92 29.97 -2.92 4.61
N CYS A 93 28.83 -2.38 4.18
CA CYS A 93 28.73 -0.99 3.72
C CYS A 93 29.12 -0.02 4.84
N GLU A 94 28.57 -0.21 6.05
CA GLU A 94 28.86 0.61 7.24
C GLU A 94 30.35 0.56 7.63
N GLN A 95 30.95 -0.64 7.67
CA GLN A 95 32.38 -0.80 7.96
C GLN A 95 33.29 -0.13 6.92
N SER A 96 32.86 -0.11 5.65
CA SER A 96 33.60 0.53 4.56
C SER A 96 33.33 2.04 4.43
N GLY A 97 32.45 2.61 5.25
CA GLY A 97 32.01 4.01 5.16
C GLY A 97 31.23 4.35 3.89
N ARG A 98 30.65 3.34 3.21
CA ARG A 98 29.90 3.53 1.96
C ARG A 98 28.39 3.49 2.25
N PRO A 99 27.59 4.31 1.55
CA PRO A 99 26.14 4.31 1.73
C PRO A 99 25.53 2.98 1.26
N PHE A 100 24.59 2.45 2.04
CA PHE A 100 23.80 1.28 1.65
C PHE A 100 22.73 1.71 0.64
N THR A 101 23.00 1.44 -0.63
CA THR A 101 22.12 1.82 -1.75
C THR A 101 21.49 0.58 -2.38
N LEU A 102 20.21 0.69 -2.70
CA LEU A 102 19.50 -0.36 -3.42
C LEU A 102 19.92 -0.37 -4.89
N SER A 103 20.04 -1.54 -5.47
CA SER A 103 20.33 -1.72 -6.90
C SER A 103 19.20 -2.50 -7.57
N ARG A 104 19.05 -2.33 -8.89
CA ARG A 104 18.12 -3.13 -9.69
C ARG A 104 18.44 -4.62 -9.53
N GLY A 105 17.43 -5.41 -9.16
CA GLY A 105 17.49 -6.86 -9.08
C GLY A 105 16.79 -7.55 -10.25
N LEU A 106 16.61 -8.86 -10.14
CA LEU A 106 15.92 -9.68 -11.15
C LEU A 106 14.46 -9.22 -11.38
N ALA A 107 13.74 -8.99 -10.29
CA ALA A 107 12.31 -8.70 -10.26
C ALA A 107 12.00 -7.38 -9.53
N THR A 108 13.02 -6.60 -9.16
CA THR A 108 12.92 -5.37 -8.37
C THR A 108 13.68 -4.23 -9.06
N THR A 109 13.09 -3.05 -9.06
CA THR A 109 13.72 -1.82 -9.56
C THR A 109 13.51 -0.71 -8.52
N PRO A 110 14.58 -0.18 -7.88
CA PRO A 110 14.46 0.96 -6.98
C PRO A 110 13.80 2.16 -7.65
N LEU A 111 13.01 2.91 -6.86
CA LEU A 111 12.42 4.17 -7.29
C LEU A 111 13.32 5.32 -6.80
N ASP A 112 14.21 5.78 -7.68
CA ASP A 112 15.21 6.80 -7.34
C ASP A 112 14.54 8.13 -6.97
N GLY A 113 15.00 8.76 -5.89
CA GLY A 113 14.47 10.03 -5.38
C GLY A 113 13.20 9.92 -4.53
N ILE A 114 12.74 8.70 -4.22
CA ILE A 114 11.57 8.46 -3.35
C ILE A 114 12.00 7.80 -2.04
N ASP A 115 12.16 8.62 -1.00
CA ASP A 115 12.63 8.20 0.32
C ASP A 115 11.51 8.05 1.36
N VAL A 116 10.29 8.49 1.04
CA VAL A 116 9.12 8.39 1.94
C VAL A 116 8.26 7.18 1.54
N PRO A 117 7.89 6.30 2.49
CA PRO A 117 7.08 5.11 2.19
C PRO A 117 5.58 5.49 2.06
N PHE A 118 5.22 6.22 1.01
CA PHE A 118 3.83 6.62 0.76
C PHE A 118 2.87 5.43 0.67
N HIS A 119 1.62 5.65 1.06
CA HIS A 119 0.56 4.63 1.09
C HIS A 119 0.85 3.44 2.02
N SER A 120 1.86 3.56 2.88
CA SER A 120 2.19 2.54 3.87
C SER A 120 1.63 2.88 5.24
N ARG A 121 1.51 1.85 6.08
CA ARG A 121 1.05 1.97 7.46
C ARG A 121 1.95 2.84 8.35
N GLU A 122 3.20 3.06 7.93
CA GLU A 122 4.14 3.95 8.62
C GLU A 122 3.57 5.36 8.78
N LEU A 123 2.77 5.80 7.81
CA LEU A 123 2.21 7.14 7.76
C LEU A 123 0.84 7.26 8.44
N LEU A 124 0.32 6.18 9.06
CA LEU A 124 -0.98 6.20 9.73
C LEU A 124 -1.00 7.19 10.90
N GLY A 125 0.12 7.35 11.61
CA GLY A 125 0.27 8.30 12.70
C GLY A 125 0.09 9.77 12.28
N ASP A 126 0.35 10.08 11.02
CA ASP A 126 0.27 11.45 10.46
C ASP A 126 -1.12 11.79 9.89
N VAL A 127 -1.98 10.80 9.71
CA VAL A 127 -3.33 10.98 9.15
C VAL A 127 -4.15 12.03 9.91
N PRO A 128 -4.16 12.10 11.26
CA PRO A 128 -4.90 13.14 11.99
C PRO A 128 -4.46 14.57 11.64
N SER A 129 -3.15 14.80 11.52
CA SER A 129 -2.59 16.10 11.16
C SER A 129 -2.93 16.46 9.71
N PHE A 130 -2.80 15.50 8.79
CA PHE A 130 -3.14 15.71 7.38
C PHE A 130 -4.64 15.94 7.18
N ARG A 131 -5.50 15.19 7.88
CA ARG A 131 -6.95 15.41 7.96
C ARG A 131 -7.26 16.84 8.41
N ALA A 132 -6.67 17.30 9.52
CA ALA A 132 -6.90 18.65 10.03
C ALA A 132 -6.54 19.71 8.98
N LEU A 133 -5.43 19.53 8.25
CA LEU A 133 -5.06 20.39 7.13
C LEU A 133 -6.12 20.36 6.02
N LEU A 134 -6.54 19.18 5.56
CA LEU A 134 -7.54 19.03 4.49
C LEU A 134 -8.88 19.69 4.85
N ARG A 135 -9.31 19.63 6.12
CA ARG A 135 -10.51 20.33 6.60
C ARG A 135 -10.45 21.85 6.42
N THR A 136 -9.25 22.44 6.36
CA THR A 136 -9.08 23.88 6.08
C THR A 136 -9.12 24.21 4.58
N LYS A 137 -8.96 23.20 3.72
CA LYS A 137 -8.83 23.37 2.26
C LYS A 137 -10.14 23.16 1.52
N PHE A 138 -11.09 22.45 2.12
CA PHE A 138 -12.38 22.17 1.50
C PHE A 138 -13.50 22.90 2.22
N ASP A 139 -14.21 23.78 1.50
CA ASP A 139 -15.44 24.37 2.01
C ASP A 139 -16.61 23.37 1.88
N PRO A 140 -17.36 23.09 2.96
CA PRO A 140 -18.45 22.12 2.93
C PRO A 140 -19.56 22.47 1.93
N GLN A 141 -19.93 23.75 1.79
CA GLN A 141 -21.00 24.15 0.86
C GLN A 141 -20.55 24.01 -0.60
N MET A 142 -19.29 24.33 -0.88
CA MET A 142 -18.72 24.14 -2.21
C MET A 142 -18.64 22.67 -2.58
N LEU A 143 -18.21 21.80 -1.66
CA LEU A 143 -18.20 20.35 -1.88
C LEU A 143 -19.61 19.82 -2.13
N GLU A 144 -20.62 20.29 -1.39
CA GLU A 144 -22.01 19.90 -1.64
C GLU A 144 -22.45 20.25 -3.07
N ARG A 145 -22.15 21.47 -3.54
CA ARG A 145 -22.46 21.90 -4.91
C ARG A 145 -21.73 21.04 -5.96
N GLN A 146 -20.54 20.55 -5.63
CA GLN A 146 -19.71 19.72 -6.51
C GLN A 146 -20.00 18.22 -6.43
N LEU A 147 -20.81 17.75 -5.46
CA LEU A 147 -21.17 16.34 -5.33
C LEU A 147 -21.59 15.68 -6.65
N PRO A 148 -22.43 16.29 -7.52
CA PRO A 148 -22.80 15.68 -8.80
C PRO A 148 -21.62 15.39 -9.75
N LEU A 149 -20.47 16.04 -9.55
CA LEU A 149 -19.25 15.80 -10.29
C LEU A 149 -18.45 14.60 -9.75
N LEU A 150 -18.69 14.22 -8.49
CA LEU A 150 -17.98 13.12 -7.82
C LEU A 150 -18.79 11.82 -7.84
N VAL A 151 -20.11 11.91 -7.64
CA VAL A 151 -20.98 10.73 -7.56
C VAL A 151 -20.89 9.90 -8.82
N ASN A 152 -20.57 8.61 -8.67
CA ASN A 152 -20.37 7.64 -9.74
C ASN A 152 -19.28 8.01 -10.77
N ARG A 153 -18.46 9.03 -10.50
CA ARG A 153 -17.42 9.54 -11.40
C ARG A 153 -16.03 9.51 -10.77
N TYR A 154 -15.95 9.74 -9.47
CA TYR A 154 -14.73 9.59 -8.69
C TYR A 154 -14.63 8.17 -8.14
N ILE A 155 -13.51 7.49 -8.37
CA ILE A 155 -13.21 6.18 -7.78
C ILE A 155 -11.99 6.35 -6.87
N PRO A 156 -12.15 6.34 -5.54
CA PRO A 156 -11.02 6.49 -4.63
C PRO A 156 -10.12 5.25 -4.63
N ASN A 157 -8.81 5.48 -4.52
CA ASN A 157 -7.79 4.44 -4.47
C ASN A 157 -7.94 3.47 -3.29
N LEU A 158 -8.63 3.91 -2.22
CA LEU A 158 -8.77 3.19 -0.96
C LEU A 158 -9.75 2.02 -1.04
N VAL A 159 -10.88 2.21 -1.73
CA VAL A 159 -11.98 1.22 -1.81
C VAL A 159 -12.29 0.71 -3.19
N ALA A 160 -11.76 1.34 -4.26
CA ALA A 160 -11.95 0.92 -5.64
C ALA A 160 -13.44 0.72 -6.01
N THR A 161 -14.32 1.55 -5.45
CA THR A 161 -15.76 1.61 -5.74
C THR A 161 -16.14 3.03 -6.12
N PRO A 162 -17.11 3.25 -7.02
CA PRO A 162 -17.54 4.59 -7.39
C PRO A 162 -18.09 5.33 -6.17
N PHE A 163 -17.64 6.57 -5.99
CA PHE A 163 -18.02 7.40 -4.85
C PHE A 163 -19.54 7.58 -4.77
N SER A 164 -20.09 7.39 -3.58
CA SER A 164 -21.48 7.66 -3.25
C SER A 164 -21.59 8.26 -1.85
N PRO A 165 -22.48 9.25 -1.64
CA PRO A 165 -22.76 9.81 -0.31
C PRO A 165 -23.76 8.95 0.47
N GLU A 166 -24.24 7.84 -0.08
CA GLU A 166 -25.19 6.94 0.58
C GLU A 166 -24.53 6.11 1.67
N ARG A 167 -25.29 5.79 2.72
CA ARG A 167 -24.83 4.97 3.85
C ARG A 167 -24.17 3.64 3.43
N SER A 168 -24.70 2.99 2.40
CA SER A 168 -24.16 1.73 1.85
C SER A 168 -22.69 1.85 1.42
N TYR A 169 -22.27 3.02 0.92
CA TYR A 169 -20.88 3.28 0.55
C TYR A 169 -19.95 3.25 1.77
N PHE A 170 -20.44 3.73 2.92
CA PHE A 170 -19.69 3.73 4.18
C PHE A 170 -19.54 2.32 4.76
N GLU A 171 -20.53 1.46 4.57
CA GLU A 171 -20.46 0.08 5.03
C GLU A 171 -19.38 -0.69 4.28
N VAL A 172 -19.26 -0.45 2.96
CA VAL A 172 -18.12 -0.96 2.16
C VAL A 172 -16.80 -0.39 2.65
N TYR A 173 -16.77 0.91 2.97
CA TYR A 173 -15.59 1.59 3.49
C TYR A 173 -15.12 1.03 4.84
N GLN A 174 -16.04 0.83 5.79
CA GLN A 174 -15.77 0.26 7.11
C GLN A 174 -15.38 -1.22 7.03
N ALA A 175 -16.11 -2.02 6.26
CA ALA A 175 -15.83 -3.45 6.11
C ALA A 175 -14.44 -3.70 5.53
N THR A 176 -13.99 -2.83 4.62
CA THR A 176 -12.66 -2.93 4.03
C THR A 176 -11.58 -2.27 4.88
N ARG A 177 -11.94 -1.30 5.75
CA ARG A 177 -11.00 -0.52 6.58
C ARG A 177 -11.57 -0.23 7.98
N PRO A 178 -11.46 -1.18 8.93
CA PRO A 178 -12.08 -1.08 10.26
C PRO A 178 -11.58 0.08 11.13
N PHE A 179 -10.34 0.56 10.93
CA PHE A 179 -9.77 1.70 11.65
C PHE A 179 -10.46 3.05 11.35
N LEU A 180 -11.47 3.04 10.48
CA LEU A 180 -12.30 4.19 10.10
C LEU A 180 -13.66 4.21 10.81
N ALA A 181 -13.95 3.19 11.61
CA ALA A 181 -15.21 3.07 12.35
C ALA A 181 -15.45 4.24 13.32
N GLU A 182 -14.38 4.79 13.92
CA GLU A 182 -14.47 5.93 14.85
C GLU A 182 -14.97 7.22 14.17
N VAL A 183 -14.79 7.35 12.86
CA VAL A 183 -15.15 8.57 12.11
C VAL A 183 -16.62 8.55 11.67
N LEU A 184 -17.28 7.40 11.75
CA LEU A 184 -18.56 7.11 11.14
C LEU A 184 -19.55 6.55 12.16
N ASP A 185 -19.67 7.24 13.30
CA ASP A 185 -20.71 6.95 14.30
C ASP A 185 -22.10 7.08 13.63
N PRO A 186 -22.89 5.98 13.56
CA PRO A 186 -24.21 5.98 12.94
C PRO A 186 -25.16 7.05 13.50
N MET A 187 -25.04 7.39 14.79
CA MET A 187 -25.87 8.42 15.42
C MET A 187 -25.48 9.82 14.93
N GLN A 188 -24.19 10.09 14.78
CA GLN A 188 -23.71 11.37 14.24
C GLN A 188 -24.07 11.53 12.76
N LEU A 189 -23.99 10.44 11.98
CA LEU A 189 -24.38 10.41 10.57
C LEU A 189 -25.84 10.83 10.33
N GLN A 190 -26.77 10.48 11.22
CA GLN A 190 -28.18 10.89 11.09
C GLN A 190 -28.42 12.38 11.29
N LEU A 191 -27.53 13.06 12.03
CA LEU A 191 -27.65 14.48 12.37
C LEU A 191 -26.81 15.37 11.44
N THR A 192 -26.05 14.77 10.52
CA THR A 192 -25.09 15.45 9.66
C THR A 192 -25.79 16.00 8.41
N THR A 193 -25.57 17.28 8.09
CA THR A 193 -26.10 17.86 6.83
C THR A 193 -25.41 17.27 5.61
N LYS A 194 -26.03 17.36 4.43
CA LYS A 194 -25.43 16.86 3.19
C LYS A 194 -24.05 17.47 2.90
N ALA A 195 -23.87 18.77 3.15
CA ALA A 195 -22.58 19.45 3.06
C ALA A 195 -21.53 18.88 4.02
N GLN A 196 -21.88 18.71 5.29
CA GLN A 196 -20.97 18.15 6.29
C GLN A 196 -20.58 16.71 5.95
N LEU A 197 -21.53 15.92 5.46
CA LEU A 197 -21.30 14.53 5.06
C LEU A 197 -20.36 14.42 3.86
N ALA A 198 -20.59 15.24 2.82
CA ALA A 198 -19.73 15.31 1.65
C ALA A 198 -18.30 15.70 2.04
N HIS A 199 -18.18 16.71 2.90
CA HIS A 199 -16.90 17.17 3.41
C HIS A 199 -16.17 16.10 4.22
N LEU A 200 -16.86 15.46 5.17
CA LEU A 200 -16.32 14.36 5.95
C LEU A 200 -15.78 13.25 5.04
N LEU A 201 -16.60 12.77 4.11
CA LEU A 201 -16.25 11.70 3.18
C LEU A 201 -15.01 12.01 2.36
N VAL A 202 -15.00 13.16 1.67
CA VAL A 202 -13.89 13.54 0.79
C VAL A 202 -12.61 13.72 1.60
N VAL A 203 -12.69 14.37 2.76
CA VAL A 203 -11.54 14.56 3.65
C VAL A 203 -10.98 13.23 4.13
N GLU A 204 -11.81 12.31 4.61
CA GLU A 204 -11.32 11.01 5.10
C GLU A 204 -10.75 10.15 3.98
N LEU A 205 -11.39 10.12 2.81
CA LEU A 205 -10.87 9.38 1.65
C LEU A 205 -9.47 9.86 1.26
N LEU A 206 -9.27 11.17 1.21
CA LEU A 206 -7.98 11.78 0.88
C LEU A 206 -6.95 11.62 2.00
N ALA A 207 -7.38 11.79 3.26
CA ALA A 207 -6.50 11.69 4.41
C ALA A 207 -5.90 10.29 4.55
N TYR A 208 -6.72 9.25 4.37
CA TYR A 208 -6.25 7.87 4.45
C TYR A 208 -5.60 7.37 3.17
N GLN A 209 -5.93 7.94 2.00
CA GLN A 209 -5.20 7.64 0.78
C GLN A 209 -3.69 7.88 0.94
N PHE A 210 -3.26 8.81 1.79
CA PHE A 210 -1.85 9.05 2.10
C PHE A 210 -1.13 7.85 2.76
N ALA A 211 -1.84 7.04 3.56
CA ALA A 211 -1.27 6.04 4.46
C ALA A 211 -1.80 4.61 4.24
N VAL A 212 -2.50 4.38 3.13
CA VAL A 212 -3.13 3.07 2.85
C VAL A 212 -2.87 2.64 1.41
N PRO A 213 -2.58 1.35 1.15
CA PRO A 213 -2.21 0.87 -0.19
C PRO A 213 -3.28 1.12 -1.26
N VAL A 214 -2.81 1.52 -2.44
CA VAL A 214 -3.60 1.81 -3.63
C VAL A 214 -4.08 0.52 -4.30
N GLN A 215 -5.40 0.38 -4.49
CA GLN A 215 -6.05 -0.84 -4.98
C GLN A 215 -6.35 -0.80 -6.50
N TRP A 216 -5.36 -0.42 -7.33
CA TRP A 216 -5.62 -0.17 -8.76
C TRP A 216 -6.06 -1.40 -9.55
N ILE A 217 -5.60 -2.60 -9.21
CA ILE A 217 -6.11 -3.87 -9.77
C ILE A 217 -7.64 -3.99 -9.57
N LYS A 218 -8.16 -3.66 -8.38
CA LYS A 218 -9.61 -3.72 -8.12
C LYS A 218 -10.37 -2.68 -8.95
N THR A 219 -9.79 -1.49 -9.11
CA THR A 219 -10.38 -0.46 -9.98
C THR A 219 -10.41 -0.90 -11.44
N GLN A 220 -9.37 -1.56 -11.94
CA GLN A 220 -9.37 -2.13 -13.29
C GLN A 220 -10.45 -3.19 -13.47
N VAL A 221 -10.60 -4.10 -12.50
CA VAL A 221 -11.67 -5.10 -12.52
C VAL A 221 -13.03 -4.41 -12.62
N LEU A 222 -13.29 -3.37 -11.82
CA LEU A 222 -14.53 -2.60 -11.90
C LEU A 222 -14.76 -1.92 -13.26
N LEU A 223 -13.71 -1.40 -13.89
CA LEU A 223 -13.82 -0.63 -15.14
C LEU A 223 -13.92 -1.51 -16.40
N PHE A 224 -13.40 -2.73 -16.35
CA PHE A 224 -13.28 -3.61 -17.51
C PHE A 224 -14.02 -4.95 -17.36
N SER A 225 -14.79 -5.14 -16.29
CA SER A 225 -15.70 -6.29 -16.11
C SER A 225 -16.95 -6.20 -16.97
#